data_AF-A0A952XQU4-F1
#
_entry.id   AF-A0A952XQU4-F1
#
_cell.length_a   1.000
_cell.length_b   1.000
_cell.length_c   1.000
_cell.angle_alpha   90.00
_cell.angle_beta   90.00
_cell.angle_gamma   90.00
#
_symmetry.space_group_name_H-M   'P 1'
#
loop_
_entity.id
_entity.type
_entity.pdbx_description
1 polymer ?
#
loop_
_entity_poly.entity_id
_entity_poly.type
_entity_poly.pdbx_seq_one_letter_code
_entity_poly.pdbx_strand_id
1 'polypeptide(L)'
;MRVPRIFSKRIADDPVQTLYSAIVCQARQPAFYRVCGVADTPDGRFDLIALHAALILRRLRMEGEAARPLAQALFDHMFADMDENLREMGVGDLGVGKRVKAMARAFYGRLAAYDAAVTASDRTRAAEALRRNLYRKSTPSPDQVESMADYLFAEAARLDTLAFDRMRVGIVAFGPPPQPGSG
;
A
#
# COMPACT_ATOMS: atom_id res chain seq x y z
N MET A 1 15.80 42.58 12.53
CA MET A 1 14.54 41.89 12.19
C MET A 1 14.88 40.73 11.26
N ARG A 2 14.96 39.49 11.78
CA ARG A 2 15.28 38.28 11.00
C ARG A 2 13.98 37.67 10.51
N VAL A 3 13.82 37.53 9.20
CA VAL A 3 12.69 36.81 8.58
C VAL A 3 12.92 35.30 8.79
N PRO A 4 11.98 34.53 9.35
CA PRO A 4 12.14 33.09 9.48
C PRO A 4 12.01 32.44 8.10
N ARG A 5 13.00 31.59 7.76
CA ARG A 5 12.96 30.74 6.56
C ARG A 5 11.83 29.73 6.71
N ILE A 6 10.77 29.94 5.95
CA ILE A 6 9.61 29.05 5.82
C ILE A 6 10.08 27.72 5.22
N PHE A 7 9.69 26.63 5.88
CA PHE A 7 9.83 25.25 5.43
C PHE A 7 9.18 25.07 4.05
N SER A 8 9.96 24.91 2.97
CA SER A 8 9.40 24.57 1.65
C SER A 8 10.42 23.94 0.69
N LYS A 9 11.37 23.13 1.19
CA LYS A 9 12.40 22.56 0.31
C LYS A 9 12.86 21.14 0.63
N ARG A 10 11.99 20.29 1.19
CA ARG A 10 12.39 18.92 1.61
C ARG A 10 11.52 17.77 1.12
N ILE A 11 10.32 18.01 0.60
CA ILE A 11 9.44 16.93 0.13
C ILE A 11 9.88 16.38 -1.25
N ALA A 12 10.65 17.14 -2.02
CA ALA A 12 11.04 16.78 -3.39
C ALA A 12 12.42 16.08 -3.54
N ASP A 13 13.17 15.89 -2.45
CA ASP A 13 14.56 15.39 -2.53
C ASP A 13 14.71 13.92 -2.10
N ASP A 14 13.68 13.31 -1.51
CA ASP A 14 13.69 11.90 -1.11
C ASP A 14 12.67 11.08 -1.92
N PRO A 15 13.14 10.28 -2.90
CA PRO A 15 12.30 9.40 -3.69
C PRO A 15 11.49 8.40 -2.85
N VAL A 16 12.03 7.94 -1.73
CA VAL A 16 11.37 6.96 -0.85
C VAL A 16 10.17 7.62 -0.17
N GLN A 17 10.36 8.82 0.38
CA GLN A 17 9.29 9.60 0.98
C GLN A 17 8.21 9.95 -0.05
N THR A 18 8.61 10.27 -1.28
CA THR A 18 7.67 10.59 -2.37
C THR A 18 6.83 9.38 -2.77
N LEU A 19 7.46 8.20 -2.97
CA LEU A 19 6.75 6.95 -3.23
C LEU A 19 5.79 6.60 -2.09
N TYR A 20 6.26 6.69 -0.85
CA TYR A 20 5.44 6.37 0.31
C TYR A 20 4.26 7.33 0.46
N SER A 21 4.48 8.63 0.23
CA SER A 21 3.42 9.64 0.25
C SER A 21 2.36 9.33 -0.80
N ALA A 22 2.76 8.93 -2.02
CA ALA A 22 1.82 8.54 -3.06
C ALA A 22 0.99 7.30 -2.67
N ILE A 23 1.61 6.30 -2.03
CA ILE A 23 0.92 5.12 -1.47
C ILE A 23 -0.11 5.55 -0.42
N VAL A 24 0.27 6.40 0.53
CA VAL A 24 -0.60 6.84 1.62
C VAL A 24 -1.75 7.70 1.09
N CYS A 25 -1.46 8.64 0.18
CA CYS A 25 -2.49 9.46 -0.48
C CYS A 25 -3.50 8.59 -1.23
N GLN A 26 -3.03 7.58 -1.97
CA GLN A 26 -3.90 6.64 -2.66
C GLN A 26 -4.74 5.84 -1.66
N ALA A 27 -4.11 5.22 -0.67
CA ALA A 27 -4.78 4.38 0.31
C ALA A 27 -5.86 5.15 1.09
N ARG A 28 -5.69 6.46 1.30
CA ARG A 28 -6.63 7.32 2.04
C ARG A 28 -7.80 7.86 1.21
N GLN A 29 -7.91 7.49 -0.07
CA GLN A 29 -9.04 7.94 -0.88
C GLN A 29 -10.39 7.48 -0.27
N PRO A 30 -11.35 8.40 0.00
CA PRO A 30 -12.58 8.07 0.73
C PRO A 30 -13.43 6.95 0.11
N ALA A 31 -13.36 6.77 -1.20
CA ALA A 31 -14.16 5.78 -1.93
C ALA A 31 -13.81 4.33 -1.52
N PHE A 32 -12.56 4.03 -1.14
CA PHE A 32 -12.21 2.69 -0.65
C PHE A 32 -13.03 2.30 0.58
N TYR A 33 -13.29 3.27 1.46
CA TYR A 33 -14.01 3.03 2.71
C TYR A 33 -15.52 3.11 2.55
N ARG A 34 -15.98 4.10 1.78
CA ARG A 34 -17.43 4.39 1.64
C ARG A 34 -18.11 3.47 0.64
N VAL A 35 -17.38 3.06 -0.40
CA VAL A 35 -17.95 2.39 -1.58
C VAL A 35 -17.40 0.97 -1.70
N CYS A 36 -16.09 0.79 -1.58
CA CYS A 36 -15.47 -0.54 -1.72
C CYS A 36 -15.58 -1.42 -0.46
N GLY A 37 -16.15 -0.92 0.65
CA GLY A 37 -16.44 -1.73 1.84
C GLY A 37 -15.23 -2.04 2.72
N VAL A 38 -14.10 -1.33 2.54
CA VAL A 38 -12.96 -1.44 3.45
C VAL A 38 -13.28 -0.74 4.77
N ALA A 39 -13.02 -1.38 5.90
CA ALA A 39 -13.26 -0.76 7.21
C ALA A 39 -12.41 0.51 7.42
N ASP A 40 -13.04 1.65 7.73
CA ASP A 40 -12.33 2.89 8.12
C ASP A 40 -11.81 2.80 9.56
N THR A 41 -10.80 1.96 9.75
CA THR A 41 -10.12 1.72 11.02
C THR A 41 -8.60 1.78 10.79
N PRO A 42 -7.78 1.94 11.83
CA PRO A 42 -6.32 1.90 11.68
C PRO A 42 -5.83 0.64 10.95
N ASP A 43 -6.44 -0.50 11.26
CA ASP A 43 -6.12 -1.78 10.63
C ASP A 43 -6.52 -1.81 9.14
N GLY A 44 -7.70 -1.27 8.77
CA GLY A 44 -8.15 -1.21 7.37
C GLY A 44 -7.37 -0.19 6.53
N ARG A 45 -6.99 0.95 7.13
CA ARG A 45 -6.08 1.93 6.52
C ARG A 45 -4.71 1.31 6.25
N PHE A 46 -4.17 0.57 7.21
CA PHE A 46 -2.95 -0.21 7.00
C PHE A 46 -3.13 -1.25 5.89
N ASP A 47 -4.24 -1.97 5.84
CA ASP A 47 -4.47 -3.01 4.83
C ASP A 47 -4.49 -2.43 3.40
N LEU A 48 -5.00 -1.20 3.21
CA LEU A 48 -4.90 -0.47 1.94
C LEU A 48 -3.47 0.02 1.64
N ILE A 49 -2.76 0.58 2.62
CA ILE A 49 -1.34 0.96 2.45
C ILE A 49 -0.53 -0.28 2.04
N ALA A 50 -0.75 -1.40 2.72
CA ALA A 50 -0.09 -2.67 2.46
C ALA A 50 -0.38 -3.21 1.05
N LEU A 51 -1.62 -3.07 0.55
CA LEU A 51 -1.97 -3.47 -0.81
C LEU A 51 -1.17 -2.69 -1.86
N HIS A 52 -1.18 -1.36 -1.77
CA HIS A 52 -0.48 -0.50 -2.73
C HIS A 52 1.04 -0.63 -2.63
N ALA A 53 1.59 -0.71 -1.42
CA ALA A 53 3.01 -0.96 -1.20
C ALA A 53 3.43 -2.34 -1.74
N ALA A 54 2.59 -3.37 -1.59
CA ALA A 54 2.88 -4.69 -2.14
C ALA A 54 3.00 -4.67 -3.67
N LEU A 55 2.14 -3.92 -4.36
CA LEU A 55 2.21 -3.76 -5.81
C LEU A 55 3.48 -3.03 -6.25
N ILE A 56 3.88 -1.97 -5.56
CA ILE A 56 5.14 -1.26 -5.84
C ILE A 56 6.35 -2.16 -5.58
N LEU A 57 6.39 -2.89 -4.46
CA LEU A 57 7.50 -3.80 -4.16
C LEU A 57 7.57 -4.96 -5.15
N ARG A 58 6.43 -5.49 -5.61
CA ARG A 58 6.37 -6.46 -6.71
C ARG A 58 7.02 -5.88 -7.96
N ARG A 59 6.61 -4.68 -8.38
CA ARG A 59 7.15 -3.99 -9.55
C ARG A 59 8.66 -3.76 -9.44
N LEU A 60 9.15 -3.29 -8.28
CA LEU A 60 10.57 -3.09 -8.03
C LEU A 60 11.36 -4.40 -8.10
N ARG A 61 10.79 -5.52 -7.63
CA ARG A 61 11.44 -6.84 -7.70
C ARG A 61 11.75 -7.26 -9.14
N MET A 62 10.92 -6.86 -10.11
CA MET A 62 11.13 -7.19 -11.52
C MET A 62 12.39 -6.53 -12.13
N GLU A 63 12.92 -5.46 -11.51
CA GLU A 63 14.16 -4.78 -11.92
C GLU A 63 15.43 -5.42 -11.34
N GLY A 64 15.28 -6.48 -10.53
CA GLY A 64 16.40 -7.19 -9.93
C GLY A 64 17.20 -6.34 -8.93
N GLU A 65 18.52 -6.58 -8.86
CA GLU A 65 19.40 -5.97 -7.85
C GLU A 65 19.45 -4.43 -7.92
N ALA A 66 19.21 -3.83 -9.09
CA ALA A 66 19.24 -2.38 -9.25
C ALA A 66 18.16 -1.65 -8.43
N ALA A 67 17.02 -2.29 -8.19
CA ALA A 67 15.91 -1.74 -7.42
C ALA A 67 15.88 -2.17 -5.95
N ARG A 68 16.74 -3.12 -5.56
CA ARG A 68 16.79 -3.65 -4.19
C ARG A 68 16.99 -2.58 -3.12
N PRO A 69 17.88 -1.58 -3.28
CA PRO A 69 18.03 -0.52 -2.29
C PRO A 69 16.76 0.33 -2.12
N LEU A 70 16.08 0.64 -3.22
CA LEU A 70 14.84 1.42 -3.21
C LEU A 70 13.69 0.64 -2.56
N ALA A 71 13.57 -0.65 -2.90
CA ALA A 71 12.56 -1.54 -2.32
C ALA A 71 12.75 -1.70 -0.80
N GLN A 72 13.99 -1.87 -0.35
CA GLN A 72 14.31 -1.96 1.07
C GLN A 72 14.02 -0.64 1.79
N ALA A 73 14.46 0.50 1.23
CA ALA A 73 14.21 1.79 1.86
C ALA A 73 12.72 2.12 1.96
N LEU A 74 11.92 1.77 0.95
CA LEU A 74 10.45 1.90 0.99
C LEU A 74 9.83 1.03 2.09
N PHE A 75 10.28 -0.21 2.23
CA PHE A 75 9.83 -1.10 3.29
C PHE A 75 10.18 -0.54 4.67
N ASP A 76 11.44 -0.15 4.87
CA ASP A 76 11.93 0.37 6.16
C ASP A 76 11.19 1.66 6.54
N HIS A 77 10.96 2.56 5.58
CA HIS A 77 10.21 3.80 5.80
C HIS A 77 8.75 3.53 6.17
N MET A 78 8.07 2.62 5.46
CA MET A 78 6.68 2.24 5.77
C MET A 78 6.55 1.66 7.20
N PHE A 79 7.50 0.84 7.64
CA PHE A 79 7.46 0.24 8.98
C PHE A 79 7.84 1.23 10.09
N ALA A 80 8.72 2.19 9.80
CA ALA A 80 9.04 3.28 10.72
C ALA A 80 7.82 4.18 10.96
N ASP A 81 7.14 4.63 9.90
CA ASP A 81 5.91 5.43 9.99
C ASP A 81 4.81 4.69 10.79
N MET A 82 4.68 3.38 10.58
CA MET A 82 3.72 2.57 11.31
C MET A 82 4.09 2.40 12.79
N ASP A 83 5.37 2.24 13.15
CA ASP A 83 5.81 2.19 14.56
C ASP A 83 5.50 3.51 15.27
N GLU A 84 5.77 4.64 14.62
CA GLU A 84 5.48 5.99 15.13
C GLU A 84 3.97 6.18 15.37
N ASN A 85 3.14 5.91 14.35
CA ASN A 85 1.69 6.00 14.45
C ASN A 85 1.10 5.12 15.59
N LEU A 86 1.65 3.92 15.81
CA LEU A 86 1.20 3.05 16.90
C LEU A 86 1.57 3.57 18.29
N ARG A 87 2.74 4.20 18.44
CA ARG A 87 3.16 4.85 19.69
C ARG A 87 2.30 6.06 20.01
N GLU A 88 2.00 6.89 19.00
CA GLU A 88 1.14 8.07 19.15
C GLU A 88 -0.28 7.71 19.60
N MET A 89 -0.80 6.57 19.16
CA MET A 89 -2.12 6.07 19.55
C MET A 89 -2.19 5.56 21.01
N GLY A 90 -1.14 5.70 21.80
CA GLY A 90 -1.14 5.34 23.23
C GLY A 90 -1.19 3.83 23.48
N VAL A 91 -0.86 3.01 22.49
CA VAL A 91 -0.59 1.58 22.71
C VAL A 91 0.68 1.53 23.56
N GLY A 92 0.55 1.30 24.87
CA GLY A 92 1.68 1.37 25.80
C GLY A 92 2.94 0.66 25.27
N ASP A 93 4.11 1.28 25.50
CA ASP A 93 5.42 0.90 24.92
C ASP A 93 5.74 -0.61 24.96
N LEU A 94 5.21 -1.33 25.94
CA LEU A 94 5.39 -2.78 26.12
C LEU A 94 4.74 -3.64 25.01
N GLY A 95 3.82 -3.10 24.21
CA GLY A 95 3.07 -3.83 23.17
C GLY A 95 3.40 -3.47 21.72
N VAL A 96 3.97 -2.28 21.47
CA VAL A 96 4.17 -1.74 20.12
C VAL A 96 5.05 -2.65 19.27
N GLY A 97 6.22 -3.04 19.78
CA GLY A 97 7.16 -3.87 19.03
C GLY A 97 6.60 -5.24 18.65
N LYS A 98 5.72 -5.83 19.47
CA LYS A 98 5.02 -7.09 19.13
C LYS A 98 4.02 -6.87 18.00
N ARG A 99 3.28 -5.75 18.05
CA ARG A 99 2.29 -5.39 17.01
C ARG A 99 2.96 -5.07 15.68
N VAL A 100 4.04 -4.29 15.68
CA VAL A 100 4.83 -3.99 14.47
C VAL A 100 5.35 -5.28 13.83
N LYS A 101 5.92 -6.21 14.61
CA LYS A 101 6.37 -7.52 14.11
C LYS A 101 5.23 -8.35 13.52
N ALA A 102 4.05 -8.34 14.14
CA ALA A 102 2.89 -9.05 13.62
C ALA A 102 2.41 -8.44 12.29
N MET A 103 2.37 -7.11 12.20
CA MET A 103 2.02 -6.40 10.96
C MET A 103 3.05 -6.63 9.86
N ALA A 104 4.35 -6.74 10.19
CA ALA A 104 5.39 -7.09 9.23
C ALA A 104 5.21 -8.47 8.62
N ARG A 105 4.97 -9.49 9.47
CA ARG A 105 4.66 -10.85 9.00
C ARG A 105 3.42 -10.86 8.12
N ALA A 106 2.37 -10.16 8.54
CA ALA A 106 1.13 -10.09 7.80
C ALA A 106 1.31 -9.34 6.46
N PHE A 107 2.20 -8.35 6.39
CA PHE A 107 2.55 -7.66 5.15
C PHE A 107 3.23 -8.61 4.16
N TYR A 108 4.24 -9.37 4.59
CA TYR A 108 4.91 -10.33 3.71
C TYR A 108 3.95 -11.40 3.18
N GLY A 109 3.01 -11.87 4.01
CA GLY A 109 1.94 -12.77 3.58
C GLY A 109 1.04 -12.16 2.50
N ARG A 110 0.65 -10.88 2.65
CA ARG A 110 -0.12 -10.13 1.65
C ARG A 110 0.65 -9.97 0.35
N LEU A 111 1.91 -9.54 0.44
CA LEU A 111 2.79 -9.39 -0.72
C LEU A 111 2.87 -10.68 -1.54
N ALA A 112 3.14 -11.81 -0.88
CA ALA A 112 3.21 -13.11 -1.55
C ALA A 112 1.86 -13.54 -2.14
N ALA A 113 0.76 -13.33 -1.42
CA ALA A 113 -0.57 -13.73 -1.88
C ALA A 113 -1.03 -12.91 -3.09
N TYR A 114 -0.84 -11.58 -3.07
CA TYR A 114 -1.20 -10.70 -4.17
C TYR A 114 -0.31 -10.93 -5.38
N ASP A 115 1.01 -11.04 -5.19
CA ASP A 115 1.94 -11.31 -6.27
C ASP A 115 1.64 -12.64 -6.98
N ALA A 116 1.34 -13.68 -6.22
CA ALA A 116 1.03 -14.99 -6.79
C ALA A 116 -0.32 -15.01 -7.52
N ALA A 117 -1.31 -14.22 -7.07
CA ALA A 117 -2.58 -14.06 -7.79
C ALA A 117 -2.40 -13.28 -9.10
N VAL A 118 -1.64 -12.18 -9.05
CA VAL A 118 -1.32 -11.34 -10.23
C VAL A 118 -0.52 -12.14 -11.26
N THR A 119 0.54 -12.82 -10.84
CA THR A 119 1.41 -13.61 -11.72
C THR A 119 0.66 -14.75 -12.40
N ALA A 120 -0.26 -15.40 -11.68
CA ALA A 120 -1.09 -16.47 -12.24
C ALA A 120 -2.29 -15.96 -13.05
N SER A 121 -2.53 -14.63 -13.09
CA SER A 121 -3.78 -14.04 -13.62
C SER A 121 -5.04 -14.66 -13.02
N ASP A 122 -4.98 -15.07 -11.74
CA ASP A 122 -6.01 -15.84 -11.07
C ASP A 122 -6.91 -14.94 -10.22
N ARG A 123 -8.07 -14.59 -10.79
CA ARG A 123 -9.07 -13.72 -10.16
C ARG A 123 -9.68 -14.33 -8.90
N THR A 124 -9.88 -15.65 -8.88
CA THR A 124 -10.43 -16.35 -7.71
C THR A 124 -9.44 -16.25 -6.55
N ARG A 125 -8.16 -16.51 -6.81
CA ARG A 125 -7.09 -16.39 -5.82
C ARG A 125 -6.92 -14.96 -5.33
N ALA A 126 -7.04 -13.96 -6.20
CA ALA A 126 -7.02 -12.56 -5.82
C ALA A 126 -8.18 -12.23 -4.86
N ALA A 127 -9.40 -12.64 -5.20
CA ALA A 127 -10.58 -12.43 -4.39
C ALA A 127 -10.47 -13.09 -3.00
N GLU A 128 -9.94 -14.32 -2.93
CA GLU A 128 -9.64 -14.98 -1.66
C GLU A 128 -8.60 -14.23 -0.83
N ALA A 129 -7.50 -13.80 -1.47
CA ALA A 129 -6.45 -13.04 -0.80
C ALA A 129 -7.00 -11.73 -0.22
N LEU A 130 -7.84 -11.01 -0.97
CA LEU A 130 -8.49 -9.78 -0.52
C LEU A 130 -9.43 -10.04 0.67
N ARG A 131 -10.27 -11.09 0.61
CA ARG A 131 -11.15 -11.46 1.72
C ARG A 131 -10.38 -11.75 3.02
N ARG A 132 -9.30 -12.52 2.93
CA ARG A 132 -8.47 -12.88 4.09
C ARG A 132 -7.67 -11.72 4.66
N ASN A 133 -7.37 -10.70 3.86
CA ASN A 133 -6.42 -9.65 4.22
C ASN A 133 -7.05 -8.26 4.33
N LEU A 134 -7.63 -7.75 3.23
CA LEU A 134 -8.22 -6.41 3.16
C LEU A 134 -9.54 -6.35 3.94
N TYR A 135 -10.34 -7.42 3.83
CA TYR A 135 -11.67 -7.49 4.43
C TYR A 135 -11.72 -8.34 5.71
N ARG A 136 -10.58 -8.62 6.35
CA ARG A 136 -10.50 -9.49 7.54
C ARG A 136 -11.40 -9.07 8.73
N LYS A 137 -11.83 -7.81 8.77
CA LYS A 137 -12.65 -7.21 9.84
C LYS A 137 -13.94 -6.57 9.31
N SER A 138 -14.34 -6.90 8.09
CA SER A 138 -15.54 -6.36 7.44
C SER A 138 -16.23 -7.45 6.61
N THR A 139 -17.48 -7.24 6.27
CA THR A 139 -18.26 -8.17 5.44
C THR A 139 -18.57 -7.50 4.11
N PRO A 140 -17.70 -7.62 3.09
CA PRO A 140 -17.93 -7.01 1.78
C PRO A 140 -19.00 -7.78 1.00
N SER A 141 -19.69 -7.09 0.08
CA SER A 141 -20.50 -7.77 -0.95
C SER A 141 -19.59 -8.50 -1.96
N PRO A 142 -20.12 -9.49 -2.71
CA PRO A 142 -19.38 -10.10 -3.83
C PRO A 142 -18.81 -9.06 -4.80
N ASP A 143 -19.63 -8.10 -5.24
CA ASP A 143 -19.23 -7.04 -6.16
C ASP A 143 -18.07 -6.19 -5.63
N GLN A 144 -18.04 -5.89 -4.33
CA GLN A 144 -16.93 -5.14 -3.71
C GLN A 144 -15.62 -5.92 -3.77
N VAL A 145 -15.67 -7.24 -3.57
CA VAL A 145 -14.47 -8.08 -3.67
C VAL A 145 -14.02 -8.20 -5.12
N GLU A 146 -14.94 -8.40 -6.05
CA GLU A 146 -14.65 -8.53 -7.48
C GLU A 146 -14.05 -7.23 -8.04
N SER A 147 -14.66 -6.08 -7.74
CA SER A 147 -14.14 -4.78 -8.17
C SER A 147 -12.77 -4.45 -7.55
N MET A 148 -12.50 -4.88 -6.31
CA MET A 148 -11.15 -4.74 -5.74
C MET A 148 -10.15 -5.72 -6.34
N ALA A 149 -10.58 -6.90 -6.80
CA ALA A 149 -9.74 -7.81 -7.55
C ALA A 149 -9.39 -7.21 -8.92
N ASP A 150 -10.39 -6.67 -9.64
CA ASP A 150 -10.18 -5.91 -10.88
C ASP A 150 -9.19 -4.77 -10.70
N TYR A 151 -9.38 -3.98 -9.64
CA TYR A 151 -8.46 -2.91 -9.28
C TYR A 151 -7.03 -3.43 -9.03
N LEU A 152 -6.87 -4.53 -8.29
CA LEU A 152 -5.55 -5.14 -8.05
C LEU A 152 -4.83 -5.49 -9.37
N PHE A 153 -5.52 -6.12 -10.32
CA PHE A 153 -4.96 -6.46 -11.63
C PHE A 153 -4.68 -5.23 -12.48
N ALA A 154 -5.61 -4.27 -12.52
CA ALA A 154 -5.46 -3.04 -13.29
C ALA A 154 -4.26 -2.22 -12.80
N GLU A 155 -4.06 -2.13 -11.47
CA GLU A 155 -2.93 -1.42 -10.88
C GLU A 155 -1.62 -2.17 -11.04
N ALA A 156 -1.61 -3.50 -10.95
CA ALA A 156 -0.44 -4.29 -11.30
C ALA A 156 -0.02 -4.04 -12.75
N ALA A 157 -0.95 -4.12 -13.70
CA ALA A 157 -0.68 -3.87 -15.11
C ALA A 157 -0.19 -2.43 -15.35
N ARG A 158 -0.81 -1.44 -14.70
CA ARG A 158 -0.38 -0.03 -14.76
C ARG A 158 1.05 0.14 -14.29
N LEU A 159 1.39 -0.43 -13.13
CA LEU A 159 2.73 -0.32 -12.55
C LEU A 159 3.77 -1.07 -13.38
N ASP A 160 3.40 -2.21 -13.99
CA ASP A 160 4.30 -2.98 -14.87
C ASP A 160 4.72 -2.16 -16.11
N THR A 161 3.92 -1.19 -16.54
CA THR A 161 4.29 -0.24 -17.62
C THR A 161 5.14 0.95 -17.16
N LEU A 162 5.26 1.18 -15.85
CA LEU A 162 5.99 2.32 -15.31
C LEU A 162 7.50 2.07 -15.40
N ALA A 163 8.23 2.97 -16.06
CA ALA A 163 9.69 2.88 -16.16
C ALA A 163 10.36 3.01 -14.77
N PHE A 164 11.38 2.19 -14.51
CA PHE A 164 12.10 2.21 -13.23
C PHE A 164 12.68 3.59 -12.89
N ASP A 165 13.19 4.33 -13.88
CA ASP A 165 13.71 5.69 -13.68
C ASP A 165 12.69 6.67 -13.11
N ARG A 166 11.39 6.50 -13.43
CA ARG A 166 10.31 7.29 -12.83
C ARG A 166 10.16 6.94 -11.35
N MET A 167 10.17 5.65 -11.02
CA MET A 167 10.06 5.18 -9.64
C MET A 167 11.26 5.64 -8.79
N ARG A 168 12.47 5.66 -9.37
CA ARG A 168 13.70 6.16 -8.72
C ARG A 168 13.63 7.63 -8.32
N VAL A 169 12.75 8.42 -8.94
CA VAL A 169 12.53 9.82 -8.60
C VAL A 169 11.16 10.05 -7.93
N GLY A 170 10.53 8.99 -7.43
CA GLY A 170 9.29 9.09 -6.66
C GLY A 170 8.01 9.20 -7.49
N ILE A 171 8.09 9.09 -8.82
CA ILE A 171 6.92 9.24 -9.68
C ILE A 171 6.21 7.90 -9.80
N VAL A 172 5.03 7.82 -9.19
CA VAL A 172 4.08 6.70 -9.33
C VAL A 172 2.66 7.27 -9.40
N ALA A 173 1.80 6.62 -10.19
CA ALA A 173 0.39 6.99 -10.29
C ALA A 173 -0.47 5.73 -10.21
N PHE A 174 -1.48 5.78 -9.36
CA PHE A 174 -2.49 4.75 -9.26
C PHE A 174 -3.78 5.21 -9.96
N GLY A 175 -4.59 4.26 -10.41
CA GLY A 175 -5.96 4.50 -10.87
C GLY A 175 -6.88 4.95 -9.72
N PRO A 176 -8.06 5.47 -10.03
CA PRO A 176 -9.06 5.77 -9.00
C PRO A 176 -9.53 4.48 -8.31
N PRO A 177 -10.03 4.56 -7.06
CA PRO A 177 -10.72 3.46 -6.40
C PRO A 177 -11.86 2.93 -7.28
N PRO A 178 -12.09 1.61 -7.31
CA PRO A 178 -13.08 1.03 -8.20
C PRO A 178 -14.51 1.30 -7.71
N GLN A 179 -15.49 1.23 -8.62
CA GLN A 179 -16.91 1.32 -8.31
C GLN A 179 -17.54 -0.09 -8.41
N PRO A 180 -18.00 -0.69 -7.29
CA PRO A 180 -18.72 -1.96 -7.29
C PRO A 180 -19.95 -1.94 -8.19
N GLY A 181 -20.18 -3.03 -8.92
CA GLY A 181 -21.38 -3.21 -9.73
C GLY A 181 -21.44 -2.39 -11.03
N SER A 182 -20.33 -1.86 -11.51
CA SER A 182 -20.26 -1.13 -12.80
C SER A 182 -20.06 -2.06 -14.02
N GLY A 183 -20.34 -3.36 -13.86
CA GLY A 183 -20.17 -4.40 -14.88
C GLY A 183 -21.43 -4.63 -15.71
#